data_AF-A0A2N0QLH8-F1
#
_entry.id   AF-A0A2N0QLH8-F1
#
_cell.length_a   1.000
_cell.length_b   1.000
_cell.length_c   1.000
_cell.angle_alpha   90.00
_cell.angle_beta   90.00
_cell.angle_gamma   90.00
#
_symmetry.space_group_name_H-M   'P 1'
#
loop_
_entity.id
_entity.type
_entity.pdbx_description
1 polymer ?
#
loop_
_entity_poly.entity_id
_entity_poly.type
_entity_poly.pdbx_seq_one_letter_code
_entity_poly.pdbx_strand_id
1 'polypeptide(L)'
;MIEIPLDDGSALFDTPGIINHHQMAHHIDASELKYITPKKEIKPKVYQQNEGQSLFIGALARFDFIKGERSAFTIYAANDLPIH
;
A
#
# COMPACT_ATOMS: atom_id res chain seq x y z
N MET A 1 -7.67 -3.55 28.21
CA MET A 1 -7.73 -2.08 28.09
C MET A 1 -6.55 -1.55 28.87
N ILE A 2 -5.66 -0.82 28.21
CA ILE A 2 -4.47 -0.23 28.86
C ILE A 2 -4.81 1.24 29.09
N GLU A 3 -4.58 1.72 30.30
CA GLU A 3 -4.78 3.11 30.70
C GLU A 3 -3.43 3.83 30.76
N ILE A 4 -3.33 4.98 30.09
CA ILE A 4 -2.14 5.83 30.10
C ILE A 4 -2.54 7.17 30.74
N PRO A 5 -2.11 7.44 31.99
CA PRO A 5 -2.47 8.68 32.69
C PRO A 5 -1.76 9.90 32.08
N LEU A 6 -2.46 11.04 32.08
CA LEU A 6 -1.97 12.33 31.61
C LEU A 6 -1.79 13.32 32.78
N ASP A 7 -0.98 14.35 32.56
CA ASP A 7 -0.55 15.29 33.62
C ASP A 7 -1.71 16.14 34.21
N ASP A 8 -2.84 16.24 33.53
CA ASP A 8 -4.03 17.01 33.93
C ASP A 8 -5.10 16.16 34.66
N GLY A 9 -4.78 14.90 34.96
CA GLY A 9 -5.69 13.95 35.60
C GLY A 9 -6.67 13.27 34.64
N SER A 10 -6.56 13.52 33.33
CA SER A 10 -7.23 12.72 32.30
C SER A 10 -6.40 11.47 31.94
N ALA A 11 -6.98 10.56 31.16
CA ALA A 11 -6.31 9.32 30.75
C ALA A 11 -6.66 8.93 29.31
N LEU A 12 -5.69 8.34 28.61
CA LEU A 12 -5.86 7.73 27.29
C LEU A 12 -6.11 6.24 27.47
N PHE A 13 -7.21 5.75 26.88
CA PHE A 13 -7.58 4.34 26.93
C PHE A 13 -7.27 3.65 25.60
N ASP A 14 -6.35 2.70 25.63
CA ASP A 14 -6.06 1.84 24.49
C ASP A 14 -7.14 0.75 24.37
N THR A 15 -7.83 0.77 23.24
CA THR A 15 -8.89 -0.19 22.92
C THR A 15 -8.34 -1.30 22.03
N PRO A 16 -8.81 -2.54 22.16
CA PRO A 16 -8.36 -3.62 21.30
C PRO A 16 -8.54 -3.27 19.81
N GLY A 17 -7.48 -3.39 19.01
CA GLY A 17 -7.54 -3.16 17.58
C GLY A 17 -8.53 -4.10 16.89
N ILE A 18 -9.37 -3.55 16.01
CA ILE A 18 -10.34 -4.34 15.23
C ILE A 18 -9.63 -4.95 14.01
N ILE A 19 -9.81 -6.25 13.83
CA ILE A 19 -9.34 -6.98 12.65
C ILE A 19 -10.29 -6.69 11.48
N ASN A 20 -9.79 -6.03 10.42
CA ASN A 20 -10.58 -5.76 9.22
C ASN A 20 -10.30 -6.80 8.14
N HIS A 21 -11.08 -7.88 8.10
CA HIS A 21 -10.92 -9.02 7.20
C HIS A 21 -10.82 -8.69 5.69
N HIS A 22 -11.26 -7.51 5.24
CA HIS A 22 -11.19 -7.09 3.84
C HIS A 22 -9.87 -6.40 3.46
N GLN A 23 -8.97 -6.14 4.41
CA GLN A 23 -7.69 -5.51 4.10
C GLN A 23 -6.77 -6.48 3.35
N MET A 24 -6.02 -5.97 2.37
CA MET A 24 -5.04 -6.74 1.59
C MET A 24 -4.03 -7.48 2.49
N ALA A 25 -3.67 -6.91 3.64
CA ALA A 25 -2.75 -7.51 4.60
C ALA A 25 -3.24 -8.85 5.19
N HIS A 26 -4.54 -9.19 5.10
CA HIS A 26 -5.04 -10.51 5.52
C HIS A 26 -4.98 -11.58 4.44
N HIS A 27 -4.77 -11.19 3.18
CA HIS A 27 -4.70 -12.11 2.06
C HIS A 27 -3.26 -12.49 1.68
N ILE A 28 -2.28 -11.97 2.41
CA ILE A 28 -0.85 -12.17 2.16
C ILE A 28 -0.17 -12.67 3.42
N ASP A 29 0.87 -13.48 3.24
CA ASP A 29 1.67 -13.97 4.36
C ASP A 29 2.45 -12.82 5.02
N ALA A 30 2.78 -12.97 6.30
CA ALA A 30 3.53 -11.96 7.05
C ALA A 30 4.92 -11.66 6.44
N SER A 31 5.50 -12.62 5.71
CA SER A 31 6.73 -12.44 4.92
C SER A 31 6.52 -11.50 3.72
N GLU A 32 5.39 -11.62 3.03
CA GLU A 32 5.01 -10.77 1.91
C GLU A 32 4.59 -9.37 2.39
N LEU A 33 3.93 -9.27 3.55
CA LEU A 33 3.58 -7.99 4.17
C LEU A 33 4.82 -7.08 4.31
N LYS A 34 5.97 -7.64 4.71
CA LYS A 34 7.25 -6.89 4.81
C LYS A 34 7.79 -6.41 3.48
N TYR A 35 7.42 -7.05 2.38
CA TYR A 35 7.86 -6.68 1.03
C TYR A 35 6.98 -5.58 0.45
N ILE A 36 5.68 -5.66 0.70
CA ILE A 36 4.70 -4.69 0.19
C ILE A 36 4.62 -3.42 1.06
N THR A 37 5.09 -3.50 2.30
CA THR A 37 5.14 -2.35 3.22
C THR A 37 6.35 -1.47 2.89
N PRO A 38 6.15 -0.17 2.63
CA PRO A 38 7.25 0.77 2.42
C PRO A 38 8.17 0.84 3.66
N LYS A 39 9.46 0.57 3.48
CA LYS A 39 10.49 0.69 4.55
C LYS A 39 11.16 2.05 4.60
N LYS A 40 10.99 2.84 3.53
CA LYS A 40 11.53 4.18 3.32
C LYS A 40 10.47 5.00 2.61
N GLU A 41 10.67 6.30 2.55
CA GLU A 41 9.84 7.19 1.75
C GLU A 41 9.63 6.63 0.33
N ILE A 42 8.38 6.61 -0.11
CA ILE A 42 7.99 6.09 -1.42
C ILE A 42 8.53 7.04 -2.49
N LYS A 43 9.30 6.49 -3.43
CA LYS A 43 9.76 7.24 -4.59
C LYS A 43 8.78 7.08 -5.75
N PRO A 44 8.36 8.17 -6.41
CA PRO A 44 7.47 8.08 -7.57
C PRO A 44 8.16 7.34 -8.72
N LYS A 45 7.48 6.36 -9.31
CA LYS A 45 7.92 5.65 -10.53
C LYS A 45 7.00 6.04 -11.69
N VAL A 46 7.54 6.71 -12.71
CA VAL A 46 6.75 7.20 -13.86
C VAL A 46 6.87 6.25 -15.05
N TYR A 47 5.73 5.84 -15.61
CA TYR A 47 5.63 4.99 -16.78
C TYR A 47 4.87 5.70 -17.90
N GLN A 48 5.41 5.65 -19.11
CA GLN A 48 4.73 6.13 -20.32
C GLN A 48 3.99 4.95 -20.95
N GLN A 49 2.66 5.00 -21.01
CA GLN A 49 1.84 3.90 -21.52
C GLN A 49 1.07 4.33 -22.77
N ASN A 50 0.97 3.40 -23.71
CA ASN A 50 0.05 3.45 -24.84
C ASN A 50 -1.21 2.65 -24.50
N GLU A 51 -2.31 2.95 -25.20
CA GLU A 51 -3.53 2.16 -25.16
C GLU A 51 -3.25 0.66 -25.33
N GLY A 52 -3.90 -0.16 -24.51
CA GLY A 52 -3.79 -1.62 -24.48
C GLY A 52 -2.63 -2.16 -23.64
N GLN A 53 -1.80 -1.31 -23.03
CA GLN A 53 -0.69 -1.77 -22.18
C GLN A 53 -1.13 -1.99 -20.72
N SER A 54 -0.45 -2.92 -20.05
CA SER A 54 -0.68 -3.28 -18.65
C SER A 54 0.57 -3.07 -17.82
N LEU A 55 0.36 -2.77 -16.54
CA LEU A 55 1.39 -2.76 -15.50
C LEU A 55 1.02 -3.78 -14.41
N PHE A 56 1.92 -4.70 -14.12
CA PHE A 56 1.82 -5.60 -12.97
C PHE A 56 2.60 -5.02 -11.80
N ILE A 57 1.92 -4.80 -10.68
CA ILE A 57 2.50 -4.24 -9.46
C ILE A 57 2.79 -5.41 -8.53
N GLY A 58 4.01 -5.94 -8.61
CA GLY A 58 4.37 -7.25 -8.07
C GLY A 58 3.43 -8.33 -8.58
N ALA A 59 3.06 -9.26 -7.70
CA ALA A 59 2.00 -10.25 -7.93
C ALA A 59 0.67 -9.86 -7.26
N LEU A 60 0.49 -8.58 -6.90
CA LEU A 60 -0.62 -8.12 -6.05
C LEU A 60 -1.75 -7.46 -6.83
N ALA A 61 -1.40 -6.70 -7.87
CA ALA A 61 -2.34 -5.89 -8.62
C ALA A 61 -1.92 -5.77 -10.09
N ARG A 62 -2.92 -5.56 -10.94
CA ARG A 62 -2.75 -5.27 -12.36
C ARG A 62 -3.47 -3.97 -12.69
N PHE A 63 -2.81 -3.10 -13.42
CA PHE A 63 -3.38 -1.89 -13.99
C PHE A 63 -3.40 -2.03 -15.50
N ASP A 64 -4.59 -1.93 -16.12
CA ASP A 64 -4.77 -2.05 -17.57
C ASP A 64 -5.15 -0.68 -18.14
N PHE A 65 -4.32 -0.12 -19.03
CA PHE A 65 -4.65 1.11 -19.75
C PHE A 65 -5.48 0.78 -20.99
N ILE A 66 -6.80 0.64 -20.80
CA ILE A 66 -7.71 0.10 -21.82
C ILE A 66 -7.77 0.97 -23.08
N LYS A 67 -7.88 2.30 -22.93
CA LYS A 67 -8.04 3.23 -24.04
C LYS A 67 -7.60 4.65 -23.69
N GLY A 68 -6.98 5.33 -24.65
CA GLY A 68 -6.62 6.74 -24.55
C GLY A 68 -5.35 7.08 -25.31
N GLU A 69 -5.00 8.36 -25.34
CA GLU A 69 -3.74 8.81 -25.93
C GLU A 69 -2.55 8.39 -25.05
N ARG A 70 -1.35 8.37 -25.65
CA ARG A 70 -0.11 8.07 -24.92
C ARG A 70 0.01 8.97 -23.70
N SER A 71 0.01 8.35 -22.51
CA SER A 71 -0.14 9.04 -21.24
C SER A 71 0.90 8.61 -20.22
N ALA A 72 1.24 9.53 -19.31
CA ALA A 72 2.15 9.28 -18.20
C ALA A 72 1.37 8.86 -16.95
N PHE A 73 1.75 7.74 -16.35
CA PHE A 73 1.19 7.28 -15.06
C PHE A 73 2.29 7.28 -14.01
N THR A 74 2.04 7.93 -12.88
CA THR A 74 2.96 7.93 -11.72
C THR A 74 2.47 6.94 -10.69
N ILE A 75 3.25 5.89 -10.44
CA ILE A 75 2.93 4.84 -9.48
C ILE A 75 3.64 5.12 -8.15
N TYR A 76 2.86 5.12 -7.07
CA TYR A 76 3.32 5.21 -5.69
C TYR A 76 3.09 3.87 -5.00
N ALA A 77 4.16 3.09 -4.85
CA ALA A 77 4.15 1.78 -4.20
C ALA A 77 5.46 1.58 -3.42
N ALA A 78 5.56 0.50 -2.63
CA ALA A 78 6.81 0.18 -1.96
C ALA A 78 7.98 0.13 -2.95
N ASN A 79 9.11 0.75 -2.59
CA ASN A 79 10.24 0.93 -3.50
C ASN A 79 10.80 -0.39 -4.03
N ASP A 80 10.81 -1.41 -3.17
CA ASP A 80 11.31 -2.75 -3.46
C ASP A 80 10.31 -3.60 -4.28
N LEU A 81 9.06 -3.14 -4.43
CA LEU A 81 8.04 -3.84 -5.20
C LEU A 81 8.32 -3.66 -6.71
N PRO A 82 8.41 -4.76 -7.47
CA PRO A 82 8.72 -4.70 -8.89
C PRO A 82 7.48 -4.27 -9.67
N ILE A 83 7.69 -3.54 -10.75
CA ILE A 83 6.61 -3.17 -11.67
C ILE A 83 7.03 -3.68 -13.05
N HIS A 84 6.21 -4.56 -13.63
CA HIS A 84 6.45 -5.23 -14.92
C HIS A 84 5.45 -4.77 -15.97
#